data_AF-A0A0C9S5C0-F1
#
_entry.id   AF-A0A0C9S5C0-F1
#
_cell.length_a   1.000
_cell.length_b   1.000
_cell.length_c   1.000
_cell.angle_alpha   90.00
_cell.angle_beta   90.00
_cell.angle_gamma   90.00
#
_symmetry.space_group_name_H-M   'P 1'
#
loop_
_entity.id
_entity.type
_entity.pdbx_description
1 polymer ?
#
loop_
_entity_poly.entity_id
_entity_poly.type
_entity_poly.pdbx_seq_one_letter_code
_entity_poly.pdbx_strand_id
1 'polypeptide(L)'
;MLLLCGQQYVKRSHLFRVCFFFILGGIECAKLPEEQRVVFPKLVESRSSNGVRVIQVTKDLTLRLEKSSVVGKEFLLRTYQEGFMQHTYLDGEALEEDLYHDAELLASVMVSEENGLRVEGILGLTLRIKPLDGQERTTEGYVPHVLYEYTDDDTIDDVKGEQLPEVVYPELLLLVDSALRAQFSADEKVLKYFIMTMNSVNLRYMTVSRPR
;
A
#
# COMPACT_ATOMS: atom_id res chain seq x y z
N MET A 1 -8.20 21.58 -25.43
CA MET A 1 -9.63 21.77 -25.79
C MET A 1 -10.38 21.95 -24.47
N LEU A 2 -10.80 23.18 -24.19
CA LEU A 2 -11.40 23.62 -22.94
C LEU A 2 -12.88 23.23 -22.88
N LEU A 3 -13.36 22.77 -21.72
CA LEU A 3 -14.77 22.80 -21.36
C LEU A 3 -14.90 23.16 -19.87
N LEU A 4 -15.39 24.38 -19.65
CA LEU A 4 -15.84 24.95 -18.38
C LEU A 4 -17.31 24.54 -18.14
N CYS A 5 -17.62 24.07 -16.94
CA CYS A 5 -18.98 24.02 -16.36
C CYS A 5 -18.75 23.89 -14.85
N GLY A 6 -19.08 24.82 -13.96
CA GLY A 6 -20.28 25.65 -13.84
C GLY A 6 -20.67 25.57 -12.35
N GLN A 7 -19.97 26.31 -11.49
CA GLN A 7 -20.20 26.35 -10.04
C GLN A 7 -21.41 27.26 -9.74
N GLN A 8 -22.47 26.71 -9.14
CA GLN A 8 -23.54 27.48 -8.51
C GLN A 8 -23.41 27.40 -6.99
N TYR A 9 -22.99 28.52 -6.41
CA TYR A 9 -22.98 28.81 -4.98
C TYR A 9 -24.42 29.08 -4.50
N VAL A 10 -24.87 28.37 -3.47
CA VAL A 10 -26.13 28.68 -2.75
C VAL A 10 -25.83 28.96 -1.28
N LYS A 11 -26.07 30.21 -0.86
CA LYS A 11 -26.08 30.70 0.53
C LYS A 11 -27.43 30.39 1.19
N ARG A 12 -27.46 29.84 2.41
CA ARG A 12 -28.53 30.03 3.43
C ARG A 12 -28.11 29.40 4.78
N SER A 13 -27.75 30.22 5.77
CA SER A 13 -28.59 30.78 6.86
C SER A 13 -28.86 29.79 8.00
N HIS A 14 -28.26 30.09 9.15
CA HIS A 14 -28.38 29.39 10.42
C HIS A 14 -29.81 29.33 10.95
N LEU A 15 -30.26 28.14 11.35
CA LEU A 15 -31.31 27.98 12.36
C LEU A 15 -30.90 26.83 13.29
N PHE A 16 -30.62 27.19 14.54
CA PHE A 16 -30.37 26.27 15.65
C PHE A 16 -31.60 25.37 15.86
N ARG A 17 -31.43 24.06 15.71
CA ARG A 17 -32.44 23.07 16.11
C ARG A 17 -31.71 21.95 16.85
N VAL A 18 -31.75 22.06 18.19
CA VAL A 18 -31.34 21.00 19.12
C VAL A 18 -32.33 19.86 18.94
N CYS A 19 -31.95 18.83 18.20
CA CYS A 19 -32.66 17.55 18.17
C CYS A 19 -31.90 16.59 19.07
N PHE A 20 -32.44 16.38 20.27
CA PHE A 20 -32.00 15.38 21.23
C PHE A 20 -32.39 13.99 20.68
N PHE A 21 -31.53 13.44 19.82
CA PHE A 21 -31.67 12.09 19.30
C PHE A 21 -31.07 11.11 20.32
N PHE A 22 -31.93 10.53 21.16
CA PHE A 22 -31.65 9.28 21.85
C PHE A 22 -31.49 8.19 20.77
N ILE A 23 -30.25 7.93 20.33
CA ILE A 23 -29.93 6.77 19.49
C ILE A 23 -29.40 5.67 20.39
N LEU A 24 -30.33 4.83 20.87
CA LEU A 24 -30.05 3.42 21.15
C LEU A 24 -29.90 2.74 19.79
N GLY A 25 -28.71 2.86 19.21
CA GLY A 25 -28.30 2.17 17.99
C GLY A 25 -27.44 1.00 18.38
N GLY A 26 -27.90 -0.22 18.07
CA GLY A 26 -27.15 -1.44 18.30
C GLY A 26 -25.74 -1.33 17.75
N ILE A 27 -24.79 -1.96 18.45
CA ILE A 27 -23.47 -2.23 17.89
C ILE A 27 -23.72 -3.22 16.75
N GLU A 28 -24.02 -2.72 15.56
CA GLU A 28 -23.80 -3.47 14.33
C GLU A 28 -22.28 -3.62 14.24
N CYS A 29 -21.80 -4.69 14.87
CA CYS A 29 -20.50 -5.25 14.59
C CYS A 29 -20.54 -5.60 13.11
N ALA A 30 -20.03 -4.70 12.27
CA ALA A 30 -19.88 -4.94 10.85
C ALA A 30 -19.11 -6.25 10.72
N LYS A 31 -19.80 -7.32 10.30
CA LYS A 31 -19.16 -8.58 9.99
C LYS A 31 -18.20 -8.29 8.85
N LEU A 32 -16.92 -8.54 9.10
CA LEU A 32 -15.93 -8.56 8.04
C LEU A 32 -16.37 -9.58 6.98
N PRO A 33 -16.22 -9.29 5.68
CA PRO A 33 -16.43 -10.27 4.62
C PRO A 33 -15.64 -11.55 4.94
N GLU A 34 -16.14 -12.73 4.54
CA GLU A 34 -15.57 -14.04 4.91
C GLU A 34 -14.08 -14.24 4.52
N GLU A 35 -13.51 -13.34 3.71
CA GLU A 35 -12.11 -13.34 3.26
C GLU A 35 -11.20 -12.33 4.01
N GLN A 36 -11.72 -11.62 5.01
CA GLN A 36 -10.97 -10.64 5.78
C GLN A 36 -10.76 -11.06 7.23
N ARG A 37 -9.50 -11.04 7.69
CA ARG A 37 -9.12 -11.45 9.05
C ARG A 37 -8.36 -10.35 9.78
N VAL A 38 -8.84 -9.98 10.97
CA VAL A 38 -8.09 -9.08 11.85
C VAL A 38 -6.94 -9.81 12.53
N VAL A 39 -5.76 -9.21 12.51
CA VAL A 39 -4.53 -9.72 13.13
C VAL A 39 -3.81 -8.60 13.89
N PHE A 40 -2.88 -8.99 14.75
CA PHE A 40 -2.06 -8.07 15.54
C PHE A 40 -0.60 -8.46 15.35
N PRO A 41 0.07 -7.95 14.29
CA PRO A 41 1.46 -8.26 14.01
C PRO A 41 2.35 -7.86 15.18
N LYS A 42 3.40 -8.65 15.41
CA LYS A 42 4.37 -8.41 16.47
C LYS A 42 5.78 -8.44 15.92
N LEU A 43 6.59 -7.48 16.35
CA LEU A 43 8.01 -7.47 16.07
C LEU A 43 8.68 -8.48 17.00
N VAL A 44 9.26 -9.54 16.44
CA VAL A 44 9.98 -10.58 17.18
C VAL A 44 11.45 -10.18 17.32
N GLU A 45 12.05 -9.69 16.23
CA GLU A 45 13.44 -9.22 16.20
C GLU A 45 13.52 -7.89 15.44
N SER A 46 13.93 -6.84 16.15
CA SER A 46 14.05 -5.48 15.61
C SER A 46 15.44 -5.20 15.01
N ARG A 47 16.48 -5.88 15.53
CA ARG A 47 17.89 -5.62 15.21
C ARG A 47 18.71 -6.90 15.29
N SER A 48 18.76 -7.65 14.20
CA SER A 48 19.76 -8.69 14.03
C SER A 48 21.08 -8.08 13.55
N SER A 49 22.21 -8.73 13.81
CA SER A 49 23.54 -8.26 13.39
C SER A 49 23.72 -8.19 11.87
N ASN A 50 22.81 -8.83 11.13
CA ASN A 50 22.72 -8.86 9.67
C ASN A 50 21.65 -7.92 9.09
N GLY A 51 20.96 -7.11 9.91
CA GLY A 51 19.96 -6.14 9.43
C GLY A 51 18.60 -6.73 9.06
N VAL A 52 18.40 -8.03 9.30
CA VAL A 52 17.11 -8.74 9.10
C VAL A 52 16.15 -8.39 10.24
N ARG A 53 14.88 -8.12 9.90
CA ARG A 53 13.79 -7.93 10.86
C ARG A 53 12.85 -9.12 10.81
N VAL A 54 12.31 -9.53 11.96
CA VAL A 54 11.37 -10.66 12.03
C VAL A 54 10.03 -10.18 12.57
N ILE A 55 8.98 -10.30 11.76
CA ILE A 55 7.61 -9.92 12.14
C ILE A 55 6.70 -11.14 12.09
N GLN A 56 6.08 -11.45 13.22
CA GLN A 56 5.03 -12.47 13.27
C GLN A 56 3.68 -11.81 12.97
N VAL A 57 3.07 -12.14 11.83
CA VAL A 57 1.75 -11.64 11.43
C VAL A 57 0.65 -12.52 12.04
N THR A 58 0.81 -13.84 11.95
CA THR A 58 -0.03 -14.84 12.63
C THR A 58 0.85 -15.93 13.22
N LYS A 59 0.26 -16.91 13.94
CA LYS A 59 1.02 -18.06 14.46
C LYS A 59 1.73 -18.85 13.36
N ASP A 60 1.16 -18.85 12.16
CA ASP A 60 1.60 -19.66 11.03
C ASP A 60 2.26 -18.82 9.92
N LEU A 61 2.26 -17.48 10.06
CA LEU A 61 2.83 -16.55 9.09
C LEU A 61 3.81 -15.61 9.79
N THR A 62 5.10 -15.80 9.52
CA THR A 62 6.20 -14.98 10.03
C THR A 62 7.06 -14.52 8.87
N LEU A 63 7.30 -13.22 8.79
CA LEU A 63 8.09 -12.58 7.74
C LEU A 63 9.54 -12.42 8.22
N ARG A 64 10.49 -12.81 7.38
CA ARG A 64 11.93 -12.56 7.51
C ARG A 64 12.31 -11.48 6.52
N LEU A 65 12.43 -10.27 7.03
CA LEU A 65 12.46 -9.05 6.25
C LEU A 65 13.88 -8.53 6.04
N GLU A 66 14.23 -8.35 4.77
CA GLU A 66 15.45 -7.68 4.29
C GLU A 66 15.11 -6.34 3.65
N LYS A 67 16.03 -5.38 3.71
CA LYS A 67 15.85 -4.07 3.05
C LYS A 67 15.74 -4.26 1.54
N SER A 68 14.79 -3.56 0.94
CA SER A 68 14.65 -3.55 -0.52
C SER A 68 15.23 -2.28 -1.11
N SER A 69 15.67 -2.34 -2.36
CA SER A 69 16.00 -1.17 -3.16
C SER A 69 15.42 -1.33 -4.55
N VAL A 70 14.49 -0.44 -4.91
CA VAL A 70 13.71 -0.48 -6.16
C VAL A 70 13.59 0.90 -6.79
N VAL A 71 13.77 1.97 -6.03
CA VAL A 71 13.65 3.35 -6.48
C VAL A 71 15.04 3.88 -6.85
N GLY A 72 15.15 4.55 -7.99
CA GLY A 72 16.37 5.29 -8.33
C GLY A 72 16.62 6.43 -7.35
N LYS A 73 17.89 6.80 -7.13
CA LYS A 73 18.30 7.82 -6.15
C LYS A 73 17.53 9.14 -6.26
N GLU A 74 17.20 9.56 -7.47
CA GLU A 74 16.34 10.72 -7.72
C GLU A 74 15.03 10.27 -8.35
N PHE A 75 13.91 10.67 -7.75
CA PHE A 75 12.57 10.39 -8.25
C PHE A 75 11.85 11.69 -8.61
N LEU A 76 11.50 11.88 -9.89
CA LEU A 76 10.77 13.06 -10.35
C LEU A 76 9.25 12.82 -10.24
N LEU A 77 8.61 13.49 -9.29
CA LEU A 77 7.15 13.58 -9.21
C LEU A 77 6.65 14.79 -10.02
N ARG A 78 5.67 14.56 -10.89
CA ARG A 78 4.94 15.60 -11.61
C ARG A 78 3.47 15.60 -11.20
N THR A 79 2.99 16.69 -10.62
CA THR A 79 1.57 16.84 -10.25
C THR A 79 0.98 18.05 -10.95
N TYR A 80 -0.35 18.10 -11.03
CA TYR A 80 -1.08 19.24 -11.55
C TYR A 80 -1.92 19.84 -10.43
N GLN A 81 -1.66 21.09 -10.07
CA GLN A 81 -2.44 21.85 -9.11
C GLN A 81 -2.95 23.12 -9.78
N GLU A 82 -4.27 23.34 -9.75
CA GLU A 82 -4.91 24.52 -10.33
C GLU A 82 -4.57 24.77 -11.82
N GLY A 83 -4.31 23.70 -12.58
CA GLY A 83 -3.93 23.77 -13.99
C GLY A 83 -2.45 24.05 -14.25
N PHE A 84 -1.65 24.24 -13.19
CA PHE A 84 -0.20 24.37 -13.27
C PHE A 84 0.47 23.04 -12.95
N MET A 85 1.47 22.71 -13.76
CA MET A 85 2.26 21.51 -13.59
C MET A 85 3.42 21.81 -12.63
N GLN A 86 3.55 21.02 -11.58
CA GLN A 86 4.58 21.12 -10.56
C GLN A 86 5.57 19.97 -10.69
N HIS A 87 6.86 20.29 -10.67
CA HIS A 87 7.96 19.33 -10.60
C HIS A 87 8.49 19.26 -9.16
N THR A 88 8.66 18.06 -8.63
CA THR A 88 9.28 17.82 -7.33
C THR A 88 10.27 16.67 -7.47
N TYR A 89 11.54 16.94 -7.19
CA TYR A 89 12.56 15.92 -7.08
C TYR A 89 12.55 15.38 -5.65
N LEU A 90 12.37 14.07 -5.52
CA LEU A 90 12.33 13.34 -4.26
C LEU A 90 13.57 12.46 -4.15
N ASP A 91 14.03 12.25 -2.93
CA ASP A 91 15.11 11.31 -2.62
C ASP A 91 14.54 9.88 -2.63
N GLY A 92 15.04 9.05 -3.55
CA GLY A 92 14.63 7.65 -3.68
C GLY A 92 14.97 6.81 -2.46
N GLU A 93 16.11 7.07 -1.82
CA GLU A 93 16.55 6.32 -0.63
C GLU A 93 15.59 6.58 0.54
N ALA A 94 15.07 7.81 0.66
CA ALA A 94 14.03 8.15 1.63
C ALA A 94 12.66 7.53 1.30
N LEU A 95 12.30 7.43 0.01
CA LEU A 95 11.02 6.84 -0.42
C LEU A 95 10.93 5.34 -0.12
N GLU A 96 12.06 4.64 -0.16
CA GLU A 96 12.15 3.21 0.10
C GLU A 96 12.71 2.85 1.48
N GLU A 97 12.94 3.85 2.35
CA GLU A 97 13.51 3.62 3.68
C GLU A 97 12.71 2.56 4.45
N ASP A 98 11.39 2.60 4.41
CA ASP A 98 10.55 1.63 5.14
C ASP A 98 10.24 0.37 4.34
N LEU A 99 10.80 0.20 3.14
CA LEU A 99 10.50 -0.92 2.25
C LEU A 99 11.35 -2.15 2.56
N TYR A 100 10.67 -3.27 2.82
CA TYR A 100 11.29 -4.57 3.06
C TYR A 100 10.69 -5.65 2.18
N HIS A 101 11.43 -6.74 2.00
CA HIS A 101 10.95 -7.94 1.35
C HIS A 101 11.28 -9.21 2.12
N ASP A 102 10.49 -10.26 1.87
CA ASP A 102 10.81 -11.65 2.20
C ASP A 102 10.82 -12.42 0.88
N ALA A 103 12.00 -12.89 0.47
CA ALA A 103 12.17 -13.56 -0.82
C ALA A 103 11.50 -14.94 -0.86
N GLU A 104 11.46 -15.66 0.27
CA GLU A 104 10.85 -17.00 0.34
C GLU A 104 9.34 -16.91 0.23
N LEU A 105 8.75 -15.90 0.87
CA LEU A 105 7.29 -15.69 0.85
C LEU A 105 6.83 -14.75 -0.27
N LEU A 106 7.74 -14.25 -1.10
CA LEU A 106 7.48 -13.23 -2.13
C LEU A 106 6.72 -12.02 -1.56
N ALA A 107 7.04 -11.64 -0.33
CA ALA A 107 6.40 -10.55 0.37
C ALA A 107 7.13 -9.24 0.12
N SER A 108 6.38 -8.14 -0.01
CA SER A 108 6.89 -6.79 -0.15
C SER A 108 6.05 -5.86 0.71
N VAL A 109 6.66 -5.28 1.75
CA VAL A 109 5.92 -4.55 2.79
C VAL A 109 6.65 -3.27 3.21
N MET A 110 5.86 -2.25 3.50
CA MET A 110 6.28 -1.06 4.24
C MET A 110 6.12 -1.31 5.74
N VAL A 111 7.16 -1.06 6.53
CA VAL A 111 7.15 -1.26 7.98
C VAL A 111 7.50 0.03 8.70
N SER A 112 6.58 0.53 9.53
CA SER A 112 6.78 1.72 10.36
C SER A 112 6.53 1.42 11.84
N GLU A 113 7.31 2.04 12.73
CA GLU A 113 7.22 1.86 14.19
C GLU A 113 6.88 3.16 14.94
N GLU A 114 6.72 4.29 14.25
CA GLU A 114 6.59 5.62 14.88
C GLU A 114 5.43 5.74 15.87
N ASN A 115 4.37 4.95 15.68
CA ASN A 115 3.14 5.01 16.48
C ASN A 115 2.55 3.61 16.67
N GLY A 116 3.42 2.67 17.04
CA GLY A 116 3.15 1.23 17.06
C GLY A 116 3.53 0.59 15.73
N LEU A 117 3.73 -0.73 15.75
CA LEU A 117 4.11 -1.49 14.57
C LEU A 117 2.99 -1.43 13.53
N ARG A 118 3.30 -0.89 12.36
CA ARG A 118 2.44 -0.88 11.17
C ARG A 118 3.12 -1.62 10.04
N VAL A 119 2.38 -2.51 9.42
CA VAL A 119 2.82 -3.32 8.28
C VAL A 119 1.77 -3.19 7.18
N GLU A 120 2.16 -2.66 6.05
CA GLU A 120 1.29 -2.52 4.89
C GLU A 120 1.97 -3.15 3.68
N GLY A 121 1.23 -3.91 2.87
CA GLY A 121 1.73 -4.40 1.59
C GLY A 121 1.25 -5.79 1.22
N ILE A 122 2.15 -6.49 0.53
CA ILE A 122 1.93 -7.71 -0.23
C ILE A 122 2.55 -8.89 0.51
N LEU A 123 1.77 -9.94 0.77
CA LEU A 123 2.20 -11.16 1.43
C LEU A 123 2.12 -12.35 0.44
N GLY A 124 2.93 -12.30 -0.61
CA GLY A 124 2.96 -13.34 -1.65
C GLY A 124 2.02 -13.06 -2.83
N LEU A 125 1.33 -14.11 -3.30
CA LEU A 125 0.55 -14.04 -4.55
C LEU A 125 -0.78 -13.30 -4.38
N THR A 126 -1.60 -13.72 -3.43
CA THR A 126 -2.98 -13.23 -3.26
C THR A 126 -3.20 -12.47 -1.96
N LEU A 127 -2.41 -12.76 -0.93
CA LEU A 127 -2.63 -12.20 0.40
C LEU A 127 -2.04 -10.79 0.52
N ARG A 128 -2.78 -9.90 1.18
CA ARG A 128 -2.40 -8.51 1.46
C ARG A 128 -2.60 -8.19 2.94
N ILE A 129 -1.89 -7.19 3.44
CA ILE A 129 -2.03 -6.67 4.80
C ILE A 129 -2.07 -5.14 4.79
N LYS A 130 -2.89 -4.56 5.66
CA LYS A 130 -2.85 -3.11 5.95
C LYS A 130 -3.31 -2.81 7.38
N PRO A 131 -2.86 -1.70 7.99
CA PRO A 131 -3.38 -1.26 9.28
C PRO A 131 -4.86 -0.90 9.20
N LEU A 132 -5.59 -1.11 10.29
CA LEU A 132 -6.95 -0.61 10.48
C LEU A 132 -6.89 0.75 11.18
N ASP A 133 -6.85 1.81 10.38
CA ASP A 133 -6.79 3.20 10.86
C ASP A 133 -8.09 3.59 11.59
N GLY A 134 -7.96 4.33 12.71
CA GLY A 134 -9.09 4.84 13.48
C GLY A 134 -9.71 3.87 14.49
N GLN A 135 -9.22 2.63 14.57
CA GLN A 135 -9.64 1.66 15.57
C GLN A 135 -8.79 1.79 16.85
N GLU A 136 -9.38 1.54 18.02
CA GLU A 136 -8.65 1.59 19.29
C GLU A 136 -7.53 0.53 19.30
N ARG A 137 -6.34 0.97 19.73
CA ARG A 137 -5.24 0.05 20.00
C ARG A 137 -5.63 -0.87 21.14
N THR A 138 -5.04 -2.06 21.18
CA THR A 138 -5.14 -2.90 22.38
C THR A 138 -4.60 -2.15 23.61
N THR A 139 -4.98 -2.58 24.81
CA THR A 139 -4.40 -2.07 26.07
C THR A 139 -2.88 -2.20 26.11
N GLU A 140 -2.32 -3.13 25.33
CA GLU A 140 -0.90 -3.42 25.19
C GLU A 140 -0.22 -2.58 24.09
N GLY A 141 -0.97 -1.70 23.41
CA GLY A 141 -0.47 -0.78 22.38
C GLY A 141 -0.38 -1.37 20.97
N TYR A 142 -0.79 -2.63 20.75
CA TYR A 142 -0.79 -3.24 19.42
C TYR A 142 -1.80 -2.59 18.49
N VAL A 143 -1.35 -2.33 17.25
CA VAL A 143 -2.16 -1.79 16.17
C VAL A 143 -2.85 -2.94 15.42
N PRO A 144 -4.19 -2.92 15.29
CA PRO A 144 -4.90 -3.93 14.52
C PRO A 144 -4.60 -3.79 13.02
N HIS A 145 -4.49 -4.92 12.34
CA HIS A 145 -4.31 -5.03 10.90
C HIS A 145 -5.39 -5.93 10.31
N VAL A 146 -5.71 -5.71 9.05
CA VAL A 146 -6.56 -6.61 8.27
C VAL A 146 -5.72 -7.36 7.24
N LEU A 147 -5.85 -8.68 7.26
CA LEU A 147 -5.47 -9.55 6.15
C LEU A 147 -6.65 -9.71 5.22
N TYR A 148 -6.41 -9.63 3.93
CA TYR A 148 -7.42 -9.82 2.90
C TYR A 148 -6.79 -10.43 1.66
N GLU A 149 -7.56 -11.25 0.97
CA GLU A 149 -7.15 -11.81 -0.31
C GLU A 149 -7.52 -10.87 -1.45
N TYR A 150 -6.72 -10.95 -2.50
CA TYR A 150 -6.97 -10.32 -3.78
C TYR A 150 -6.71 -11.35 -4.86
N THR A 151 -7.75 -11.67 -5.62
CA THR A 151 -7.70 -12.54 -6.80
C THR A 151 -7.89 -11.69 -8.03
N ASP A 152 -7.01 -11.83 -9.02
CA ASP A 152 -7.27 -11.32 -10.36
C ASP A 152 -8.37 -12.21 -11.00
N ASP A 153 -9.42 -11.60 -11.53
CA ASP A 153 -10.49 -12.30 -12.30
C ASP A 153 -10.11 -12.43 -13.80
N ASP A 154 -8.89 -12.04 -14.15
CA ASP A 154 -8.47 -11.89 -15.54
C ASP A 154 -7.79 -13.15 -16.07
N THR A 155 -8.44 -13.78 -17.05
CA THR A 155 -7.83 -14.72 -17.98
C THR A 155 -6.80 -13.96 -18.83
N ILE A 156 -5.51 -14.15 -18.57
CA ILE A 156 -4.46 -13.62 -19.44
C ILE A 156 -4.52 -14.41 -20.76
N ASP A 157 -4.88 -13.74 -21.85
CA ASP A 157 -4.71 -14.28 -23.20
C ASP A 157 -3.22 -14.54 -23.45
N ASP A 158 -2.91 -15.76 -23.85
CA ASP A 158 -1.55 -16.27 -24.06
C ASP A 158 -0.90 -15.56 -25.26
N VAL A 159 -0.34 -14.37 -25.03
CA VAL A 159 0.44 -13.64 -26.04
C VAL A 159 1.81 -14.28 -26.11
N LYS A 160 2.16 -14.87 -27.25
CA LYS A 160 3.51 -15.41 -27.49
C LYS A 160 4.56 -14.32 -27.28
N GLY A 161 5.41 -14.50 -26.27
CA GLY A 161 6.59 -13.70 -26.03
C GLY A 161 7.68 -13.96 -27.07
N GLU A 162 8.50 -12.95 -27.31
CA GLU A 162 9.80 -13.12 -27.98
C GLU A 162 10.86 -13.45 -26.93
N GLN A 163 11.97 -14.09 -27.35
CA GLN A 163 13.08 -14.37 -26.45
C GLN A 163 13.71 -13.07 -25.93
N LEU A 164 13.47 -12.78 -24.66
CA LEU A 164 14.08 -11.67 -23.93
C LEU A 164 15.52 -12.01 -23.50
N PRO A 165 16.41 -11.00 -23.37
CA PRO A 165 17.72 -11.18 -22.78
C PRO A 165 17.61 -11.60 -21.30
N GLU A 166 18.70 -12.14 -20.75
CA GLU A 166 18.76 -12.67 -19.37
C GLU A 166 18.47 -11.60 -18.30
N VAL A 167 18.83 -10.33 -18.57
CA VAL A 167 18.58 -9.19 -17.69
C VAL A 167 18.00 -8.04 -18.48
N VAL A 168 16.91 -7.45 -17.96
CA VAL A 168 16.22 -6.30 -18.54
C VAL A 168 16.13 -5.19 -17.49
N TYR A 169 16.47 -3.96 -17.87
CA TYR A 169 16.35 -2.76 -17.02
C TYR A 169 15.31 -1.81 -17.64
N PRO A 170 14.01 -1.97 -17.32
CA PRO A 170 13.00 -1.06 -17.82
C PRO A 170 13.03 0.25 -17.04
N GLU A 171 12.99 1.38 -17.74
CA GLU A 171 12.64 2.67 -17.14
C GLU A 171 11.11 2.80 -17.13
N LEU A 172 10.52 3.01 -15.95
CA LEU A 172 9.07 3.06 -15.79
C LEU A 172 8.60 4.49 -15.61
N LEU A 173 7.69 4.92 -16.48
CA LEU A 173 6.91 6.13 -16.31
C LEU A 173 5.52 5.75 -15.79
N LEU A 174 5.25 6.04 -14.52
CA LEU A 174 3.95 5.79 -13.90
C LEU A 174 3.03 6.99 -14.13
N LEU A 175 1.91 6.77 -14.81
CA LEU A 175 0.83 7.76 -14.94
C LEU A 175 -0.34 7.33 -14.06
N VAL A 176 -0.76 8.23 -13.18
CA VAL A 176 -1.88 8.02 -12.26
C VAL A 176 -3.00 8.95 -12.68
N ASP A 177 -4.15 8.38 -13.06
CA ASP A 177 -5.32 9.18 -13.40
C ASP A 177 -5.99 9.76 -12.14
N SER A 178 -6.97 10.63 -12.34
CA SER A 178 -7.70 11.26 -11.24
C SER A 178 -8.56 10.27 -10.45
N ALA A 179 -9.03 9.19 -11.07
CA ALA A 179 -9.90 8.21 -10.42
C ALA A 179 -9.12 7.36 -9.43
N LEU A 180 -7.97 6.82 -9.84
CA LEU A 180 -7.05 6.10 -8.97
C LEU A 180 -6.48 7.04 -7.91
N ARG A 181 -6.06 8.26 -8.29
CA ARG A 181 -5.54 9.25 -7.33
C ARG A 181 -6.55 9.56 -6.23
N ALA A 182 -7.84 9.65 -6.55
CA ALA A 182 -8.89 9.96 -5.59
C ALA A 182 -9.09 8.86 -4.51
N GLN A 183 -8.58 7.64 -4.74
CA GLN A 183 -8.61 6.56 -3.74
C GLN A 183 -7.60 6.78 -2.61
N PHE A 184 -6.65 7.69 -2.78
CA PHE A 184 -5.59 7.95 -1.82
C PHE A 184 -5.75 9.32 -1.16
N SER A 185 -5.46 9.40 0.14
CA SER A 185 -5.53 10.67 0.88
C SER A 185 -4.36 11.61 0.56
N ALA A 186 -3.23 11.09 0.07
CA ALA A 186 -2.01 11.86 -0.17
C ALA A 186 -1.18 11.25 -1.32
N ASP A 187 -0.39 12.07 -1.99
CA ASP A 187 0.51 11.63 -3.08
C ASP A 187 1.55 10.62 -2.58
N GLU A 188 2.04 10.81 -1.36
CA GLU A 188 2.97 9.88 -0.71
C GLU A 188 2.40 8.45 -0.63
N LYS A 189 1.11 8.30 -0.35
CA LYS A 189 0.47 6.97 -0.30
C LYS A 189 0.38 6.32 -1.69
N VAL A 190 0.19 7.13 -2.73
CA VAL A 190 0.22 6.66 -4.12
C VAL A 190 1.64 6.15 -4.45
N LEU A 191 2.67 6.93 -4.10
CA LEU A 191 4.06 6.53 -4.32
C LEU A 191 4.38 5.22 -3.60
N LYS A 192 4.06 5.13 -2.30
CA LYS A 192 4.27 3.90 -1.51
C LYS A 192 3.57 2.69 -2.14
N TYR A 193 2.33 2.85 -2.61
CA TYR A 193 1.60 1.79 -3.31
C TYR A 193 2.36 1.26 -4.54
N PHE A 194 2.82 2.15 -5.41
CA PHE A 194 3.56 1.74 -6.61
C PHE A 194 4.94 1.16 -6.29
N ILE A 195 5.65 1.73 -5.32
CA ILE A 195 6.96 1.23 -4.88
C ILE A 195 6.85 -0.20 -4.35
N MET A 196 5.88 -0.47 -3.45
CA MET A 196 5.61 -1.82 -2.95
C MET A 196 5.22 -2.78 -4.08
N THR A 197 4.38 -2.32 -5.01
CA THR A 197 3.92 -3.12 -6.15
C THR A 197 5.09 -3.49 -7.05
N MET A 198 5.94 -2.53 -7.41
CA MET A 198 7.12 -2.78 -8.24
C MET A 198 8.12 -3.71 -7.59
N ASN A 199 8.35 -3.56 -6.28
CA ASN A 199 9.20 -4.49 -5.56
C ASN A 199 8.61 -5.91 -5.54
N SER A 200 7.29 -6.07 -5.35
CA SER A 200 6.63 -7.37 -5.46
C SER A 200 6.72 -7.98 -6.87
N VAL A 201 6.59 -7.16 -7.91
CA VAL A 201 6.80 -7.59 -9.30
C VAL A 201 8.23 -8.12 -9.47
N ASN A 202 9.24 -7.38 -9.03
CA ASN A 202 10.63 -7.82 -9.08
C ASN A 202 10.83 -9.17 -8.39
N LEU A 203 10.30 -9.36 -7.17
CA LEU A 203 10.39 -10.63 -6.46
C LEU A 203 9.80 -11.79 -7.27
N ARG A 204 8.65 -11.59 -7.94
CA ARG A 204 8.03 -12.61 -8.78
C ARG A 204 8.87 -12.93 -10.01
N TYR A 205 9.37 -11.92 -10.72
CA TYR A 205 10.18 -12.12 -11.93
C TYR A 205 11.53 -12.79 -11.62
N MET A 206 12.11 -12.56 -10.44
CA MET A 206 13.34 -13.25 -10.01
C MET A 206 13.15 -14.76 -9.83
N THR A 207 11.92 -15.25 -9.68
CA THR A 207 11.64 -16.70 -9.63
C THR A 207 11.55 -17.35 -11.01
N VAL A 208 11.43 -16.56 -12.08
CA VAL A 208 11.23 -17.06 -13.45
C VAL A 208 12.58 -17.23 -14.14
N SER A 209 12.96 -18.48 -14.40
CA SER A 209 14.13 -18.81 -15.22
C SER A 209 13.70 -19.14 -16.64
N ARG A 210 13.95 -18.25 -17.61
CA ARG A 210 13.54 -18.34 -19.04
C ARG A 210 12.06 -18.06 -19.30
N PRO A 211 11.63 -16.78 -19.26
CA PRO A 211 10.30 -16.40 -19.73
C PRO A 211 10.13 -16.80 -21.21
N ARG A 212 8.95 -17.30 -21.57
CA ARG A 212 8.59 -17.72 -22.93
C ARG A 212 7.90 -16.62 -23.70
#